data_AF-A0A3N3ZV15-F1
#
_entry.id   AF-A0A3N3ZV15-F1
#
_cell.length_a   1.000
_cell.length_b   1.000
_cell.length_c   1.000
_cell.angle_alpha   90.00
_cell.angle_beta   90.00
_cell.angle_gamma   90.00
#
_symmetry.space_group_name_H-M   'P 1'
#
loop_
_entity.id
_entity.type
_entity.pdbx_description
1 polymer ?
#
loop_
_entity_poly.entity_id
_entity_poly.type
_entity_poly.pdbx_seq_one_letter_code
_entity_poly.pdbx_strand_id
1 'polypeptide(L)'
;MNTPEPGTADLLRTALPEDPWPTSTAEGHRVLDYPVVCADTLSRCPWALTGPSVLRDHDERWGDRPRGSREWFESLCLEIFQSGLAPGTAVAKHGALKEALRDFHPDQTALLQDDDVDELLLDRGLIRNRAKFVAVIQAARVLQGWDTENWEELTDSAVRDTENPAAHVAQRLRDLGLSHVGEGTAARFLARTGATVAHVEGCFRS
;
A
#
# COMPACT_ATOMS: atom_id res chain seq x y z
N MET A 1 -2.44 -21.10 47.38
CA MET A 1 -2.87 -19.95 46.57
C MET A 1 -1.63 -19.13 46.29
N ASN A 2 -0.98 -19.38 45.15
CA ASN A 2 0.24 -18.71 44.74
C ASN A 2 0.04 -18.37 43.27
N THR A 3 -0.11 -17.09 42.95
CA THR A 3 -0.14 -16.57 41.59
C THR A 3 1.28 -16.58 41.04
N PRO A 4 1.55 -17.16 39.86
CA PRO A 4 2.85 -16.99 39.23
C PRO A 4 2.94 -15.57 38.63
N GLU A 5 4.11 -14.96 38.81
CA GLU A 5 4.47 -13.66 38.25
C GLU A 5 4.41 -13.69 36.71
N PRO A 6 3.95 -12.60 36.05
CA PRO A 6 3.95 -12.54 34.60
C PRO A 6 5.38 -12.48 34.06
N GLY A 7 5.72 -13.51 33.28
CA GLY A 7 7.01 -13.66 32.64
C GLY A 7 7.28 -12.63 31.54
N THR A 8 8.58 -12.47 31.31
CA THR A 8 9.33 -11.72 30.31
C THR A 8 8.76 -11.80 28.88
N ALA A 9 7.70 -11.06 28.59
CA ALA A 9 7.15 -10.88 27.24
C ALA A 9 7.06 -9.38 26.86
N ASP A 10 8.06 -8.59 27.27
CA ASP A 10 8.10 -7.14 27.11
C ASP A 10 9.27 -6.68 26.22
N LEU A 11 9.43 -7.30 25.03
CA LEU A 11 10.50 -6.92 24.08
C LEU A 11 10.07 -6.85 22.61
N LEU A 12 8.78 -6.72 22.30
CA LEU A 12 8.32 -6.34 20.95
C LEU A 12 7.12 -5.38 20.99
N ARG A 13 7.18 -4.37 21.87
CA ARG A 13 6.27 -3.21 21.82
C ARG A 13 6.82 -2.12 20.89
N THR A 14 7.21 -2.50 19.68
CA THR A 14 7.44 -1.51 18.63
C THR A 14 6.06 -1.01 18.23
N ALA A 15 5.73 0.22 18.64
CA ALA A 15 4.57 0.92 18.11
C ALA A 15 4.58 0.80 16.58
N LEU A 16 3.43 0.46 15.99
CA LEU A 16 3.25 0.54 14.55
C LEU A 16 3.81 1.90 14.10
N PRO A 17 4.67 1.97 13.06
CA PRO A 17 5.00 3.25 12.45
C PRO A 17 3.68 3.96 12.14
N GLU A 18 3.63 5.28 12.35
CA GLU A 18 2.39 6.07 12.32
C GLU A 18 1.41 5.55 11.26
N ASP A 19 0.22 5.13 11.73
CA ASP A 19 -0.72 4.32 10.97
C ASP A 19 -0.85 4.85 9.53
N PRO A 20 -0.59 4.04 8.49
CA PRO A 20 -0.65 4.48 7.09
C PRO A 20 -2.02 5.02 6.64
N TRP A 21 -3.03 4.82 7.48
CA TRP A 21 -4.41 5.27 7.36
C TRP A 21 -4.64 6.51 8.25
N PRO A 22 -5.48 7.48 7.86
CA PRO A 22 -5.57 8.78 8.51
C PRO A 22 -5.76 8.64 10.02
N THR A 23 -4.72 9.00 10.76
CA THR A 23 -4.66 9.02 12.22
C THR A 23 -5.36 10.22 12.83
N SER A 24 -5.94 11.13 12.03
CA SER A 24 -6.57 12.33 12.56
C SER A 24 -7.52 12.98 11.55
N THR A 25 -8.81 12.97 11.87
CA THR A 25 -9.66 14.13 11.63
C THR A 25 -9.79 14.87 12.95
N ALA A 26 -9.54 16.18 12.93
CA ALA A 26 -9.66 17.07 14.08
C ALA A 26 -11.10 17.02 14.64
N GLU A 27 -11.34 16.16 15.64
CA GLU A 27 -12.44 16.15 16.62
C GLU A 27 -12.59 14.72 17.19
N GLY A 28 -11.98 14.43 18.35
CA GLY A 28 -12.46 13.44 19.34
C GLY A 28 -12.81 11.99 18.94
N HIS A 29 -12.68 11.56 17.69
CA HIS A 29 -12.99 10.21 17.23
C HIS A 29 -11.83 9.28 17.58
N ARG A 30 -12.04 8.34 18.50
CA ARG A 30 -11.09 7.25 18.74
C ARG A 30 -11.02 6.39 17.48
N VAL A 31 -9.85 6.37 16.84
CA VAL A 31 -9.50 5.33 15.87
C VAL A 31 -9.52 4.01 16.63
N LEU A 32 -10.27 3.03 16.12
CA LEU A 32 -10.24 1.69 16.69
C LEU A 32 -8.90 1.06 16.30
N ASP A 33 -8.07 0.76 17.29
CA ASP A 33 -6.80 0.03 17.18
C ASP A 33 -7.00 -1.48 17.38
N TYR A 34 -8.25 -1.91 17.51
CA TYR A 34 -8.67 -3.30 17.67
C TYR A 34 -9.62 -3.73 16.54
N PRO A 35 -9.63 -5.01 16.18
CA PRO A 35 -10.45 -5.53 15.09
C PRO A 35 -11.94 -5.52 15.46
N VAL A 36 -12.79 -5.42 14.43
CA VAL A 36 -14.24 -5.47 14.55
C VAL A 36 -14.74 -6.84 14.11
N VAL A 37 -15.49 -7.52 14.99
CA VAL A 37 -16.20 -8.76 14.64
C VAL A 37 -17.33 -8.44 13.67
N CYS A 38 -17.24 -9.00 12.47
CA CYS A 38 -18.22 -8.80 11.41
C CYS A 38 -19.36 -9.82 11.48
N ALA A 39 -20.41 -9.60 10.68
CA ALA A 39 -21.61 -10.46 10.66
C ALA A 39 -21.31 -11.92 10.25
N ASP A 40 -20.21 -12.13 9.52
CA ASP A 40 -19.70 -13.45 9.13
C ASP A 40 -18.75 -14.06 10.17
N THR A 41 -18.71 -13.49 11.39
CA THR A 41 -17.89 -13.91 12.54
C THR A 41 -16.39 -13.66 12.41
N LEU A 42 -15.92 -13.10 11.30
CA LEU A 42 -14.51 -12.76 11.13
C LEU A 42 -14.20 -11.40 11.78
N SER A 43 -13.11 -11.35 12.53
CA SER A 43 -12.55 -10.11 13.10
C SER A 43 -11.70 -9.41 12.05
N ARG A 44 -12.04 -8.16 11.68
CA ARG A 44 -11.33 -7.42 10.61
C ARG A 44 -10.78 -6.10 11.08
N CYS A 45 -9.76 -5.60 10.38
CA CYS A 45 -9.28 -4.25 10.59
C CYS A 45 -10.42 -3.23 10.42
N PRO A 46 -10.56 -2.22 11.30
CA PRO A 46 -11.65 -1.23 11.21
C PRO A 46 -11.68 -0.47 9.88
N TRP A 47 -10.51 -0.17 9.32
CA TRP A 47 -10.37 0.51 8.04
C TRP A 47 -10.86 -0.33 6.85
N ALA A 48 -10.91 -1.66 6.97
CA ALA A 48 -11.43 -2.55 5.94
C ALA A 48 -12.93 -2.34 5.68
N LEU A 49 -13.66 -1.84 6.68
CA LEU A 49 -15.12 -1.71 6.65
C LEU A 49 -15.61 -0.43 5.94
N THR A 50 -14.70 0.34 5.35
CA THR A 50 -15.01 1.60 4.67
C THR A 50 -15.72 1.41 3.33
N GLY A 51 -15.70 0.21 2.76
CA GLY A 51 -16.53 -0.13 1.60
C GLY A 51 -16.24 -1.53 1.03
N PRO A 52 -17.10 -2.06 0.15
CA PRO A 52 -16.98 -3.44 -0.34
C PRO A 52 -15.66 -3.74 -1.07
N SER A 53 -15.14 -2.79 -1.85
CA SER A 53 -13.86 -2.98 -2.56
C SER A 53 -12.67 -3.01 -1.59
N VAL A 54 -12.70 -2.17 -0.54
CA VAL A 54 -11.65 -2.13 0.48
C VAL A 54 -11.71 -3.38 1.34
N LEU A 55 -12.91 -3.83 1.70
CA LEU A 55 -13.11 -5.09 2.42
C LEU A 55 -12.55 -6.28 1.65
N ARG A 56 -12.83 -6.35 0.33
CA ARG A 56 -12.29 -7.40 -0.53
C ARG A 56 -10.77 -7.34 -0.63
N ASP A 57 -10.20 -6.15 -0.87
CA ASP A 57 -8.74 -5.96 -0.93
C ASP A 57 -8.08 -6.33 0.41
N HIS A 58 -8.69 -5.93 1.53
CA HIS A 58 -8.29 -6.33 2.87
C HIS A 58 -8.32 -7.83 3.05
N ASP A 59 -9.35 -8.54 2.58
CA ASP A 59 -9.50 -9.98 2.82
C ASP A 59 -8.60 -10.83 1.90
N GLU A 60 -8.32 -10.35 0.69
CA GLU A 60 -7.73 -11.16 -0.39
C GLU A 60 -6.29 -10.76 -0.77
N ARG A 61 -5.83 -9.54 -0.46
CA ARG A 61 -4.58 -8.99 -1.04
C ARG A 61 -3.69 -8.21 -0.09
N TRP A 62 -4.27 -7.36 0.75
CA TRP A 62 -3.51 -6.47 1.63
C TRP A 62 -2.66 -7.26 2.63
N GLY A 63 -1.35 -7.06 2.62
CA GLY A 63 -0.41 -7.76 3.49
C GLY A 63 0.11 -9.08 2.92
N ASP A 64 -0.38 -9.53 1.76
CA ASP A 64 0.21 -10.68 1.09
C ASP A 64 1.43 -10.27 0.28
N ARG A 65 2.44 -11.14 0.29
CA ARG A 65 3.61 -11.00 -0.55
C ARG A 65 3.20 -11.16 -2.03
N PRO A 66 3.44 -10.16 -2.90
CA PRO A 66 3.15 -10.29 -4.33
C PRO A 66 3.96 -11.41 -4.96
N ARG A 67 3.33 -12.21 -5.84
CA ARG A 67 3.94 -13.44 -6.39
C ARG A 67 4.78 -13.20 -7.64
N GLY A 68 4.62 -12.04 -8.28
CA GLY A 68 5.32 -11.69 -9.50
C GLY A 68 5.53 -10.20 -9.63
N SER A 69 6.52 -9.80 -10.43
CA SER A 69 6.89 -8.39 -10.63
C SER A 69 5.72 -7.48 -11.03
N ARG A 70 4.76 -8.00 -11.81
CA ARG A 70 3.55 -7.25 -12.16
C ARG A 70 2.71 -6.85 -10.94
N GLU A 71 2.52 -7.77 -9.99
CA GLU A 71 1.74 -7.52 -8.77
C GLU A 71 2.47 -6.56 -7.82
N TRP A 72 3.80 -6.58 -7.82
CA TRP A 72 4.63 -5.59 -7.15
C TRP A 72 4.46 -4.19 -7.74
N PHE A 73 4.57 -4.08 -9.06
CA PHE A 73 4.38 -2.81 -9.76
C PHE A 73 2.95 -2.27 -9.58
N GLU A 74 1.94 -3.15 -9.66
CA GLU A 74 0.56 -2.81 -9.35
C GLU A 74 0.41 -2.24 -7.94
N SER A 75 1.04 -2.88 -6.94
CA SER A 75 1.00 -2.41 -5.54
C SER A 75 1.60 -1.01 -5.40
N LEU A 76 2.72 -0.74 -6.06
CA LEU A 76 3.33 0.60 -6.07
C LEU A 76 2.41 1.63 -6.75
N CYS A 77 1.80 1.28 -7.89
CA CYS A 77 0.88 2.15 -8.61
C CYS A 77 -0.32 2.55 -7.74
N LEU A 78 -0.94 1.58 -7.06
CA LEU A 78 -2.07 1.85 -6.18
C LEU A 78 -1.69 2.83 -5.07
N GLU A 79 -0.50 2.71 -4.50
CA GLU A 79 -0.06 3.62 -3.44
C GLU A 79 0.31 5.02 -3.95
N ILE A 80 0.90 5.13 -5.15
CA ILE A 80 1.07 6.42 -5.84
C ILE A 80 -0.29 7.08 -6.05
N PHE A 81 -1.29 6.33 -6.53
CA PHE A 81 -2.64 6.85 -6.74
C PHE A 81 -3.37 7.20 -5.45
N GLN A 82 -3.12 6.48 -4.36
CA GLN A 82 -3.73 6.72 -3.05
C GLN A 82 -3.22 7.99 -2.37
N SER A 83 -2.02 8.47 -2.69
CA SER A 83 -1.39 9.65 -2.05
C SER A 83 -2.31 10.89 -2.05
N GLY A 84 -2.64 11.43 -0.87
CA GLY A 84 -3.47 12.62 -0.73
C GLY A 84 -4.97 12.44 -1.03
N LEU A 85 -5.47 11.20 -1.05
CA LEU A 85 -6.91 10.89 -1.20
C LEU A 85 -7.49 10.27 0.08
N ALA A 86 -8.82 10.23 0.16
CA ALA A 86 -9.50 9.46 1.17
C ALA A 86 -9.09 7.97 1.09
N PRO A 87 -8.90 7.28 2.22
CA PRO A 87 -8.60 5.84 2.29
C PRO A 87 -9.38 4.98 1.31
N GLY A 88 -8.69 4.04 0.65
CA GLY A 88 -9.33 3.08 -0.23
C GLY A 88 -9.81 3.63 -1.57
N THR A 89 -9.62 4.93 -1.85
CA THR A 89 -10.02 5.53 -3.14
C THR A 89 -9.35 4.82 -4.32
N ALA A 90 -8.04 4.56 -4.24
CA ALA A 90 -7.32 3.87 -5.32
C ALA A 90 -7.82 2.43 -5.50
N VAL A 91 -8.07 1.72 -4.40
CA VAL A 91 -8.63 0.36 -4.40
C VAL A 91 -10.04 0.34 -5.02
N ALA A 92 -10.89 1.31 -4.68
CA ALA A 92 -12.22 1.44 -5.27
C ALA A 92 -12.18 1.70 -6.79
N LYS A 93 -11.09 2.31 -7.29
CA LYS A 93 -10.84 2.56 -8.71
C LYS A 93 -9.93 1.51 -9.37
N HIS A 94 -9.62 0.42 -8.67
CA HIS A 94 -8.67 -0.60 -9.12
C HIS A 94 -8.96 -1.11 -10.52
N GLY A 95 -10.21 -1.49 -10.82
CA GLY A 95 -10.59 -2.01 -12.14
C GLY A 95 -10.34 -1.03 -13.29
N ALA A 96 -10.68 0.25 -13.10
CA ALA A 96 -10.43 1.28 -14.09
C ALA A 96 -8.92 1.55 -14.25
N LEU A 97 -8.17 1.60 -13.14
CA LEU A 97 -6.72 1.76 -13.17
C LEU A 97 -6.03 0.59 -13.88
N LYS A 98 -6.52 -0.64 -13.67
CA LYS A 98 -6.02 -1.84 -14.35
C LYS A 98 -6.15 -1.72 -15.86
N GLU A 99 -7.29 -1.28 -16.36
CA GLU A 99 -7.51 -1.07 -17.80
C GLU A 99 -6.62 0.08 -18.33
N ALA A 100 -6.61 1.21 -17.63
CA ALA A 100 -5.83 2.40 -18.00
C ALA A 100 -4.32 2.13 -18.06
N LEU A 101 -3.80 1.32 -17.14
CA LEU A 101 -2.38 1.01 -17.01
C LEU A 101 -2.03 -0.34 -17.63
N ARG A 102 -2.81 -0.80 -18.63
CA ARG A 102 -2.50 -2.00 -19.43
C ARG A 102 -2.21 -3.23 -18.56
N ASP A 103 -3.12 -3.52 -17.64
CA ASP A 103 -3.04 -4.61 -16.64
C ASP A 103 -1.79 -4.53 -15.75
N PHE A 104 -1.33 -3.30 -15.47
CA PHE A 104 -0.14 -3.01 -14.69
C PHE A 104 1.13 -3.71 -15.22
N HIS A 105 1.22 -3.95 -16.53
CA HIS A 105 2.47 -4.39 -17.13
C HIS A 105 3.41 -3.17 -17.28
N PRO A 106 4.60 -3.17 -16.64
CA PRO A 106 5.53 -2.03 -16.74
C PRO A 106 5.88 -1.71 -18.19
N ASP A 107 6.20 -2.74 -18.99
CA ASP A 107 6.58 -2.57 -20.40
C ASP A 107 5.47 -1.91 -21.22
N GLN A 108 4.21 -2.21 -20.95
CA GLN A 108 3.06 -1.63 -21.65
C GLN A 108 2.69 -0.25 -21.11
N THR A 109 2.80 -0.06 -19.80
CA THR A 109 2.52 1.23 -19.14
C THR A 109 3.55 2.29 -19.56
N ALA A 110 4.80 1.89 -19.76
CA ALA A 110 5.90 2.76 -20.19
C ALA A 110 5.67 3.37 -21.58
N LEU A 111 4.85 2.71 -22.42
CA LEU A 111 4.51 3.15 -23.78
C LEU A 111 3.47 4.27 -23.81
N LEU A 112 2.72 4.50 -22.73
CA LEU A 112 1.75 5.59 -22.65
C LEU A 112 2.46 6.95 -22.83
N GLN A 113 1.84 7.80 -23.63
CA GLN A 113 2.30 9.15 -23.97
C GLN A 113 1.37 10.23 -23.38
N ASP A 114 1.73 11.50 -23.57
CA ASP A 114 0.94 12.62 -23.06
C ASP A 114 -0.51 12.63 -23.61
N ASP A 115 -0.71 12.28 -24.88
CA ASP A 115 -2.04 12.20 -25.48
C ASP A 115 -2.91 11.11 -24.82
N ASP A 116 -2.32 9.94 -24.49
CA ASP A 116 -3.03 8.90 -23.74
C ASP A 116 -3.45 9.42 -22.36
N VAL A 117 -2.57 10.16 -21.68
CA VAL A 117 -2.88 10.74 -20.37
C VAL A 117 -4.04 11.73 -20.48
N ASP A 118 -4.03 12.59 -21.49
CA ASP A 118 -5.09 13.58 -21.70
C ASP A 118 -6.45 12.90 -21.96
N GLU A 119 -6.47 11.76 -22.67
CA GLU A 119 -7.67 10.93 -22.83
C GLU A 119 -8.12 10.28 -21.51
N LEU A 120 -7.19 9.69 -20.75
CA LEU A 120 -7.47 9.06 -19.45
C LEU A 120 -8.06 10.07 -18.44
N LEU A 121 -7.66 11.34 -18.51
CA LEU A 121 -8.20 12.40 -17.66
C LEU A 121 -9.68 12.74 -17.95
N LEU A 122 -10.25 12.27 -19.06
CA LEU A 122 -11.67 12.43 -19.36
C LEU A 122 -12.55 11.38 -18.68
N ASP A 123 -11.97 10.23 -18.28
CA ASP A 123 -12.71 9.15 -17.65
C ASP A 123 -13.04 9.45 -16.18
N ARG A 124 -14.33 9.48 -15.85
CA ARG A 124 -14.85 9.67 -14.48
C ARG A 124 -14.68 8.42 -13.61
N GLY A 125 -14.42 7.28 -14.22
CA GLY A 125 -13.98 6.05 -13.59
C GLY A 125 -12.63 6.21 -12.90
N LEU A 126 -11.75 7.09 -13.40
CA LEU A 126 -10.38 7.24 -12.95
C LEU A 126 -10.16 8.37 -11.93
N ILE A 127 -9.01 8.32 -11.28
CA ILE A 127 -8.46 9.42 -10.49
C ILE A 127 -7.85 10.42 -11.47
N ARG A 128 -8.61 11.46 -11.81
CA ARG A 128 -8.25 12.48 -12.81
C ARG A 128 -7.14 13.42 -12.30
N ASN A 129 -5.93 12.88 -12.15
CA ASN A 129 -4.74 13.59 -11.69
C ASN A 129 -3.58 13.31 -12.64
N ARG A 130 -3.23 14.30 -13.47
CA ARG A 130 -2.17 14.19 -14.48
C ARG A 130 -0.83 13.80 -13.87
N ALA A 131 -0.45 14.41 -12.74
CA ALA A 131 0.83 14.19 -12.09
C ALA A 131 1.01 12.72 -11.65
N LYS A 132 -0.06 12.08 -11.16
CA LYS A 132 -0.04 10.66 -10.77
C LYS A 132 0.10 9.72 -11.96
N PHE A 133 -0.56 9.99 -13.08
CA PHE A 133 -0.37 9.22 -14.31
C PHE A 133 1.07 9.36 -14.84
N VAL A 134 1.57 10.59 -14.90
CA VAL A 134 2.96 10.86 -15.32
C VAL A 134 3.95 10.15 -14.40
N ALA A 135 3.72 10.16 -13.08
CA ALA A 135 4.58 9.46 -12.11
C ALA A 135 4.59 7.94 -12.31
N VAL A 136 3.43 7.32 -12.57
CA VAL A 136 3.33 5.88 -12.82
C VAL A 136 3.96 5.49 -14.15
N ILE A 137 3.78 6.29 -15.20
CA ILE A 137 4.42 6.05 -16.51
C ILE A 137 5.95 6.19 -16.38
N GLN A 138 6.43 7.17 -15.62
CA GLN A 138 7.85 7.30 -15.31
C GLN A 138 8.37 6.11 -14.51
N ALA A 139 7.65 5.67 -13.49
CA ALA A 139 8.00 4.48 -12.72
C ALA A 139 8.07 3.24 -13.62
N ALA A 140 7.11 3.06 -14.53
CA ALA A 140 7.11 1.98 -15.50
C ALA A 140 8.37 1.98 -16.38
N ARG A 141 8.81 3.16 -16.86
CA ARG A 141 10.02 3.31 -17.69
C ARG A 141 11.30 2.98 -16.92
N VAL A 142 11.34 3.25 -15.62
CA VAL A 142 12.51 2.98 -14.75
C VAL A 142 12.55 1.52 -14.32
N LEU A 143 11.39 0.93 -14.05
CA LEU A 143 11.24 -0.39 -13.45
C LEU A 143 10.94 -1.50 -14.47
N GLN A 144 10.86 -1.17 -15.76
CA GLN A 144 10.76 -2.16 -16.83
C GLN A 144 11.91 -3.18 -16.72
N GLY A 145 11.59 -4.47 -16.83
CA GLY A 145 12.54 -5.56 -16.65
C GLY A 145 12.90 -5.90 -15.19
N TRP A 146 12.37 -5.20 -14.18
CA TRP A 146 12.50 -5.66 -12.80
C TRP A 146 11.80 -7.00 -12.62
N ASP A 147 12.46 -7.94 -11.96
CA ASP A 147 11.86 -9.19 -11.52
C ASP A 147 11.45 -9.13 -10.04
N THR A 148 10.93 -10.23 -9.51
CA THR A 148 10.53 -10.32 -8.10
C THR A 148 11.72 -10.06 -7.18
N GLU A 149 12.91 -10.58 -7.47
CA GLU A 149 14.09 -10.44 -6.60
C GLU A 149 14.49 -8.97 -6.43
N ASN A 150 14.36 -8.14 -7.47
CA ASN A 150 14.62 -6.71 -7.34
C ASN A 150 13.68 -6.01 -6.34
N TRP A 151 12.39 -6.39 -6.34
CA TRP A 151 11.39 -5.85 -5.42
C TRP A 151 11.58 -6.34 -3.99
N GLU A 152 11.89 -7.62 -3.84
CA GLU A 152 12.18 -8.21 -2.54
C GLU A 152 13.44 -7.60 -1.93
N GLU A 153 14.49 -7.42 -2.72
CA GLU A 153 15.71 -6.75 -2.26
C GLU A 153 15.42 -5.30 -1.83
N LEU A 154 14.62 -4.53 -2.58
CA LEU A 154 14.24 -3.17 -2.20
C LEU A 154 13.52 -3.12 -0.84
N THR A 155 12.62 -4.07 -0.58
CA THR A 155 11.76 -4.06 0.60
C THR A 155 12.38 -4.74 1.81
N ASP A 156 12.96 -5.93 1.63
CA ASP A 156 13.51 -6.73 2.73
C ASP A 156 14.82 -6.16 3.26
N SER A 157 15.67 -5.59 2.40
CA SER A 157 16.88 -4.89 2.88
C SER A 157 16.52 -3.68 3.74
N ALA A 158 15.47 -2.93 3.36
CA ALA A 158 15.03 -1.79 4.13
C ALA A 158 14.53 -2.21 5.54
N VAL A 159 13.81 -3.32 5.63
CA VAL A 159 13.29 -3.87 6.90
C VAL A 159 14.40 -4.44 7.77
N ARG A 160 15.38 -5.12 7.16
CA ARG A 160 16.48 -5.78 7.89
C ARG A 160 17.56 -4.79 8.34
N ASP A 161 17.89 -3.82 7.50
CA ASP A 161 19.13 -3.05 7.63
C ASP A 161 18.90 -1.61 8.14
N THR A 162 17.65 -1.22 8.44
CA THR A 162 17.31 0.17 8.81
C THR A 162 16.27 0.26 9.92
N GLU A 163 16.34 1.31 10.73
CA GLU A 163 15.33 1.61 11.76
C GLU A 163 14.05 2.23 11.15
N ASN A 164 14.15 2.88 9.99
CA ASN A 164 13.01 3.45 9.26
C ASN A 164 12.95 2.91 7.82
N PRO A 165 12.34 1.72 7.62
CA PRO A 165 12.23 1.10 6.30
C PRO A 165 11.49 1.95 5.29
N ALA A 166 10.44 2.67 5.72
CA ALA A 166 9.64 3.51 4.84
C ALA A 166 10.44 4.68 4.27
N ALA A 167 11.20 5.40 5.11
CA ALA A 167 12.08 6.47 4.66
C ALA A 167 13.18 5.95 3.73
N HIS A 168 13.75 4.76 4.03
CA HIS A 168 14.75 4.13 3.19
C HIS A 168 14.20 3.77 1.80
N VAL A 169 13.08 3.05 1.72
CA VAL A 169 12.44 2.69 0.44
C VAL A 169 12.07 3.95 -0.35
N ALA A 170 11.49 4.94 0.32
CA ALA A 170 11.14 6.20 -0.32
C ALA A 170 12.37 6.90 -0.94
N GLN A 171 13.51 6.89 -0.24
CA GLN A 171 14.76 7.45 -0.77
C GLN A 171 15.27 6.64 -1.96
N ARG A 172 15.31 5.31 -1.86
CA ARG A 172 15.77 4.44 -2.95
C ARG A 172 14.92 4.60 -4.21
N LEU A 173 13.61 4.70 -4.10
CA LEU A 173 12.73 4.95 -5.23
C LEU A 173 12.98 6.33 -5.85
N ARG A 174 13.24 7.37 -5.03
CA ARG A 174 13.61 8.71 -5.53
C ARG A 174 14.97 8.72 -6.24
N ASP A 175 15.94 7.96 -5.74
CA ASP A 175 17.27 7.84 -6.36
C ASP A 175 17.19 7.16 -7.74
N LEU A 176 16.23 6.25 -7.91
CA LEU A 176 15.87 5.67 -9.22
C LEU A 176 15.11 6.66 -10.13
N GLY A 177 14.72 7.83 -9.60
CA GLY A 177 14.05 8.90 -10.31
C GLY A 177 12.52 8.91 -10.16
N LEU A 178 11.92 8.07 -9.32
CA LEU A 178 10.45 8.04 -9.17
C LEU A 178 9.95 9.28 -8.40
N SER A 179 8.73 9.69 -8.74
CA SER A 179 7.98 10.76 -8.06
C SER A 179 6.73 10.20 -7.35
N HIS A 180 6.13 10.99 -6.46
CA HIS A 180 4.96 10.57 -5.64
C HIS A 180 5.19 9.38 -4.68
N VAL A 181 6.46 9.05 -4.42
CA VAL A 181 6.92 7.97 -3.53
C VAL A 181 7.49 8.55 -2.22
N GLY A 182 6.70 9.38 -1.54
CA GLY A 182 7.05 9.89 -0.21
C GLY A 182 7.04 8.80 0.86
N GLU A 183 7.52 9.11 2.07
CA GLU A 183 7.61 8.15 3.18
C GLU A 183 6.25 7.49 3.50
N GLY A 184 5.16 8.26 3.56
CA GLY A 184 3.82 7.69 3.79
C GLY A 184 3.33 6.78 2.65
N THR A 185 3.74 7.03 1.40
CA THR A 185 3.47 6.12 0.28
C THR A 185 4.27 4.83 0.43
N ALA A 186 5.56 4.94 0.79
CA ALA A 186 6.43 3.79 0.99
C ALA A 186 6.02 2.93 2.20
N ALA A 187 5.56 3.54 3.28
CA ALA A 187 5.01 2.84 4.44
C ALA A 187 3.80 1.98 4.07
N ARG A 188 2.85 2.54 3.30
CA ARG A 188 1.72 1.77 2.77
C ARG A 188 2.14 0.69 1.80
N PHE A 189 3.13 0.96 0.94
CA PHE A 189 3.63 -0.03 0.00
C PHE A 189 4.24 -1.23 0.73
N LEU A 190 5.05 -0.99 1.77
CA LEU A 190 5.62 -2.05 2.62
C LEU A 190 4.54 -2.87 3.33
N ALA A 191 3.53 -2.21 3.90
CA ALA A 191 2.41 -2.89 4.54
C ALA A 191 1.57 -3.69 3.53
N ARG A 192 1.20 -3.09 2.39
CA ARG A 192 0.43 -3.75 1.33
C ARG A 192 1.10 -5.03 0.83
N THR A 193 2.42 -5.03 0.76
CA THR A 193 3.23 -6.11 0.19
C THR A 193 3.77 -7.09 1.23
N GLY A 194 3.32 -6.96 2.49
CA GLY A 194 3.67 -7.89 3.56
C GLY A 194 5.10 -7.77 4.06
N ALA A 195 5.84 -6.73 3.67
CA ALA A 195 7.18 -6.47 4.18
C ALA A 195 7.16 -5.93 5.62
N THR A 196 6.06 -5.29 6.02
CA THR A 196 5.81 -4.84 7.41
C THR A 196 4.43 -5.30 7.88
N VAL A 197 4.17 -5.16 9.19
CA VAL A 197 2.86 -5.46 9.79
C VAL A 197 1.76 -4.71 9.05
N ALA A 198 0.78 -5.46 8.54
CA ALA A 198 -0.27 -4.95 7.66
C ALA A 198 -1.67 -4.94 8.32
N HIS A 199 -1.84 -5.71 9.39
CA HIS A 199 -3.12 -5.96 10.07
C HIS A 199 -2.99 -5.70 11.57
N VAL A 200 -4.07 -5.20 12.19
CA VAL A 200 -4.13 -5.04 13.65
C VAL A 200 -4.20 -6.41 14.33
N GLU A 201 -3.67 -6.51 15.56
CA GLU A 201 -3.68 -7.75 16.34
C GLU A 201 -5.11 -8.29 16.52
N GLY A 202 -5.32 -9.57 16.22
CA GLY A 202 -6.63 -10.23 16.31
C GLY A 202 -7.51 -10.07 15.07
N CYS A 203 -7.03 -9.38 14.03
CA CYS A 203 -7.61 -9.52 12.69
C CYS A 203 -7.47 -10.98 12.22
N PHE A 204 -8.42 -11.51 11.45
CA PHE A 204 -8.31 -12.87 10.92
C PHE A 204 -7.14 -13.06 9.94
N ARG A 205 -6.50 -11.94 9.54
CA ARG A 205 -5.32 -11.89 8.68
C ARG A 205 -4.01 -11.49 9.39
N SER A 206 -4.03 -11.26 10.71
CA SER A 206 -2.82 -10.95 11.49
C SER A 206 -1.96 -12.19 11.72
#